data_AF-A0A920KA12-F1
#
_entry.id   AF-A0A920KA12-F1
#
_cell.length_a   1.000
_cell.length_b   1.000
_cell.length_c   1.000
_cell.angle_alpha   90.00
_cell.angle_beta   90.00
_cell.angle_gamma   90.00
#
_symmetry.space_group_name_H-M   'P 1'
#
loop_
_entity.id
_entity.type
_entity.pdbx_description
1 polymer ?
#
loop_
_entity_poly.entity_id
_entity_poly.type
_entity_poly.pdbx_seq_one_letter_code
_entity_poly.pdbx_strand_id
1 'polypeptide(L)'
;MSVRNLTFKYFDKPLFSLTDYDYEHMKALKPICDNSSEEIAGLIFDSLKEKVEEAKDTRNNTVDWIKKTSKQLKELPIGGSSVKVIHNAWKEMENRSQEMLLTDLHYMANLLDSLLKKHYKPANTRGAKFTSPFVPPNTDYKTQR
;
A
#
# COMPACT_ATOMS: atom_id res chain seq x y z
N MET A 1 -4.81 -7.66 -15.28
CA MET A 1 -3.96 -8.70 -14.63
C MET A 1 -3.57 -8.19 -13.23
N SER A 2 -3.28 -9.03 -12.22
CA SER A 2 -2.82 -8.51 -10.91
C SER A 2 -1.38 -7.99 -10.98
N VAL A 3 -1.08 -6.87 -10.31
CA VAL A 3 0.28 -6.30 -10.20
C VAL A 3 1.27 -7.32 -9.62
N ARG A 4 0.82 -8.25 -8.78
CA ARG A 4 1.67 -9.30 -8.21
C ARG A 4 2.27 -10.21 -9.29
N ASN A 5 1.54 -10.40 -10.39
CA ASN A 5 1.97 -11.25 -11.50
C ASN A 5 3.12 -10.63 -12.29
N LEU A 6 3.36 -9.32 -12.17
CA LEU A 6 4.50 -8.66 -12.84
C LEU A 6 5.85 -9.28 -12.47
N THR A 7 5.94 -9.90 -11.29
CA THR A 7 7.15 -10.55 -10.79
C THR A 7 7.41 -11.93 -11.41
N PHE A 8 6.42 -12.51 -12.10
CA PHE A 8 6.60 -13.78 -12.80
C PHE A 8 7.61 -13.64 -13.93
N LYS A 9 8.38 -14.70 -14.13
CA LYS A 9 9.44 -14.73 -15.13
C LYS A 9 8.98 -15.45 -16.39
N TYR A 10 9.35 -14.89 -17.53
CA TYR A 10 9.25 -15.51 -18.83
C TYR A 10 10.61 -15.39 -19.51
N PHE A 11 11.20 -16.51 -19.95
CA PHE A 11 12.59 -16.59 -20.41
C PHE A 11 13.57 -15.90 -19.44
N ASP A 12 13.50 -16.27 -18.15
CA ASP A 12 14.28 -15.70 -17.05
C ASP A 12 14.12 -14.19 -16.78
N LYS A 13 13.27 -13.51 -17.56
CA LYS A 13 13.00 -12.09 -17.47
C LYS A 13 11.64 -11.83 -16.80
N PRO A 14 11.57 -10.98 -15.76
CA PRO A 14 10.29 -10.62 -15.16
C PRO A 14 9.34 -9.94 -16.16
N LEU A 15 8.02 -10.16 -16.04
CA LEU A 15 7.03 -9.55 -16.93
C LEU A 15 7.14 -8.01 -16.97
N PHE A 16 7.41 -7.35 -15.84
CA PHE A 16 7.60 -5.89 -15.83
C PHE A 16 8.83 -5.42 -16.61
N SER A 17 9.79 -6.30 -16.89
CA SER A 17 11.01 -5.98 -17.62
C SER A 17 10.89 -6.27 -19.11
N LEU A 18 9.80 -6.91 -19.56
CA LEU A 18 9.59 -7.20 -20.98
C LEU A 18 9.48 -5.90 -21.79
N THR A 19 10.11 -5.96 -22.96
CA THR A 19 10.19 -4.93 -23.99
C THR A 19 9.43 -5.40 -25.22
N ASP A 20 9.15 -4.48 -26.14
CA ASP A 20 8.50 -4.79 -27.42
C ASP A 20 9.23 -5.90 -28.19
N TYR A 21 10.56 -5.88 -28.16
CA TYR A 21 11.38 -6.93 -28.76
C TYR A 21 11.07 -8.32 -28.19
N ASP A 22 10.88 -8.43 -26.86
CA ASP A 22 10.58 -9.71 -26.24
C ASP A 22 9.22 -10.24 -26.71
N TYR A 23 8.22 -9.37 -26.86
CA TYR A 23 6.90 -9.76 -27.38
C TYR A 23 6.94 -10.23 -28.83
N GLU A 24 7.64 -9.51 -29.69
CA GLU A 24 7.82 -9.91 -31.09
C GLU A 24 8.61 -11.22 -31.21
N HIS A 25 9.63 -11.41 -30.36
CA HIS A 25 10.39 -12.65 -30.31
C HIS A 25 9.51 -13.84 -29.88
N MET A 26 8.66 -13.65 -28.87
CA MET A 26 7.71 -14.68 -28.42
C MET A 26 6.69 -15.05 -29.51
N LYS A 27 6.16 -14.07 -30.25
CA LYS A 27 5.26 -14.30 -31.39
C LYS A 27 5.90 -15.17 -32.46
N ALA A 28 7.16 -14.91 -32.79
CA ALA A 28 7.89 -15.67 -33.80
C ALA A 28 8.25 -17.09 -33.33
N LEU A 29 8.62 -17.25 -32.06
CA LEU A 29 9.01 -18.56 -31.51
C LEU A 29 7.84 -19.52 -31.34
N LYS A 30 6.67 -19.01 -30.97
CA LYS A 30 5.54 -19.83 -30.55
C LYS A 30 5.06 -20.82 -31.64
N PRO A 31 4.84 -20.41 -32.91
CA PRO A 31 4.57 -21.33 -34.01
C PRO A 31 5.65 -22.40 -34.22
N ILE A 32 6.92 -22.06 -34.00
CA ILE A 32 8.05 -22.99 -34.15
C ILE A 32 8.04 -24.04 -33.04
N CYS A 33 7.65 -23.67 -31.83
CA CYS A 33 7.69 -24.55 -30.67
C CYS A 33 6.51 -25.53 -30.58
N ASP A 34 5.31 -25.15 -31.02
CA ASP A 34 4.11 -26.00 -30.87
C ASP A 34 3.18 -26.07 -32.08
N ASN A 35 3.67 -25.66 -33.26
CA ASN A 35 2.90 -25.63 -34.51
C ASN A 35 1.61 -24.79 -34.41
N SER A 36 1.50 -23.84 -33.47
CA SER A 36 0.37 -22.92 -33.42
C SER A 36 0.38 -21.95 -34.61
N SER A 37 -0.81 -21.50 -35.02
CA SER A 37 -0.93 -20.44 -36.04
C SER A 37 -0.22 -19.15 -35.59
N GLU A 38 0.50 -18.50 -36.51
CA GLU A 38 1.11 -17.18 -36.30
C GLU A 38 0.09 -16.14 -35.84
N GLU A 39 -1.13 -16.18 -36.38
CA GLU A 39 -2.22 -15.27 -36.00
C GLU A 39 -2.64 -15.47 -34.54
N ILE A 40 -2.73 -16.73 -34.09
CA ILE A 40 -3.07 -17.06 -32.70
C ILE A 40 -1.94 -16.63 -31.76
N ALA A 41 -0.68 -16.83 -32.16
CA ALA A 41 0.47 -16.36 -31.40
C ALA A 41 0.46 -14.82 -31.25
N GLY A 42 0.18 -14.10 -32.34
CA GLY A 42 0.00 -12.65 -32.34
C GLY A 42 -1.02 -12.19 -31.30
N LEU A 43 -2.26 -12.71 -31.38
CA LEU A 43 -3.35 -12.38 -30.47
C LEU A 43 -3.00 -12.63 -28.99
N ILE A 44 -2.34 -13.76 -28.69
CA ILE A 44 -1.96 -14.11 -27.31
C ILE A 44 -0.96 -13.10 -26.76
N PHE A 45 0.12 -12.82 -27.50
CA PHE A 45 1.19 -11.96 -26.98
C PHE A 45 0.84 -10.47 -27.03
N ASP A 46 -0.03 -10.04 -27.95
CA ASP A 46 -0.60 -8.68 -27.93
C ASP A 46 -1.50 -8.48 -26.69
N SER A 47 -2.38 -9.43 -26.39
CA SER A 47 -3.19 -9.37 -25.17
C SER A 47 -2.33 -9.45 -23.90
N LEU A 48 -1.24 -10.23 -23.91
CA LEU A 48 -0.29 -10.26 -22.81
C LEU A 48 0.38 -8.89 -22.63
N LYS A 49 0.86 -8.28 -23.72
CA LYS A 49 1.50 -6.96 -23.71
C LYS A 49 0.57 -5.93 -23.10
N GLU A 50 -0.67 -5.83 -23.57
CA GLU A 50 -1.68 -4.91 -23.06
C GLU A 50 -1.87 -5.07 -21.54
N LYS A 51 -2.07 -6.30 -21.07
CA LYS A 51 -2.28 -6.57 -19.64
C LYS A 51 -1.04 -6.30 -18.79
N VAL A 52 0.16 -6.47 -19.34
CA VAL A 52 1.41 -6.13 -18.64
C VAL A 52 1.56 -4.63 -18.53
N GLU A 53 1.29 -3.87 -19.60
CA GLU A 53 1.33 -2.40 -19.57
C GLU A 53 0.29 -1.82 -18.62
N GLU A 54 -0.96 -2.31 -18.63
CA GLU A 54 -1.98 -1.93 -17.65
C GLU A 54 -1.49 -2.16 -16.21
N ALA A 55 -0.92 -3.33 -15.93
CA ALA A 55 -0.40 -3.64 -14.60
C ALA A 55 0.81 -2.77 -14.21
N LYS A 56 1.67 -2.39 -15.18
CA LYS A 56 2.79 -1.45 -14.95
C LYS A 56 2.26 -0.06 -14.58
N ASP A 57 1.24 0.43 -15.28
CA ASP A 57 0.63 1.72 -15.01
C ASP A 57 -0.04 1.74 -13.63
N THR A 58 -0.82 0.70 -13.31
CA THR A 58 -1.37 0.52 -11.96
C THR A 58 -0.26 0.55 -10.91
N ARG A 59 0.83 -0.21 -11.12
CA ARG A 59 1.97 -0.26 -10.21
C ARG A 59 2.60 1.13 -10.00
N ASN A 60 2.85 1.87 -11.08
CA ASN A 60 3.43 3.20 -11.02
C ASN A 60 2.54 4.17 -10.23
N ASN A 61 1.23 4.14 -10.47
CA ASN A 61 0.24 4.92 -9.72
C ASN A 61 0.25 4.58 -8.22
N THR A 62 0.41 3.29 -7.88
CA THR A 62 0.52 2.85 -6.49
C THR A 62 1.82 3.32 -5.84
N VAL A 63 2.97 3.23 -6.52
CA VAL A 63 4.27 3.73 -6.02
C VAL A 63 4.20 5.23 -5.74
N ASP A 64 3.64 5.99 -6.68
CA ASP A 64 3.51 7.43 -6.55
C ASP A 64 2.60 7.82 -5.38
N TRP A 65 1.51 7.09 -5.20
CA TRP A 65 0.63 7.27 -4.05
C TRP A 65 1.37 6.96 -2.74
N ILE A 66 2.11 5.85 -2.65
CA ILE A 66 2.91 5.49 -1.46
C ILE A 66 3.89 6.62 -1.13
N LYS A 67 4.61 7.14 -2.13
CA LYS A 67 5.60 8.20 -1.96
C LYS A 67 4.97 9.50 -1.47
N LYS A 68 3.88 9.95 -2.11
CA LYS A 68 3.15 11.18 -1.74
C LYS A 68 2.54 11.06 -0.34
N THR A 69 1.80 9.98 -0.09
CA THR A 69 1.13 9.73 1.18
C THR A 69 2.13 9.57 2.32
N SER A 70 3.22 8.81 2.12
CA SER A 70 4.27 8.66 3.14
C SER A 70 4.88 9.99 3.56
N LYS A 71 5.09 10.91 2.61
CA LYS A 71 5.64 12.24 2.91
C LYS A 71 4.64 13.05 3.73
N GLN A 72 3.39 13.14 3.26
CA GLN A 72 2.33 13.89 3.94
C GLN A 72 2.09 13.39 5.37
N LEU A 73 2.03 12.07 5.56
CA LEU A 73 1.77 11.47 6.87
C LEU A 73 2.88 11.73 7.89
N LYS A 74 4.15 11.80 7.45
CA LYS A 74 5.30 12.08 8.34
C LYS A 74 5.31 13.53 8.83
N GLU A 75 4.72 14.45 8.08
CA GLU A 75 4.66 15.88 8.37
C GLU A 75 3.45 16.24 9.26
N LEU A 76 2.58 15.29 9.59
CA LEU A 76 1.36 15.55 10.38
C LEU A 76 1.67 15.98 11.82
N PRO A 77 0.99 17.03 12.34
CA PRO A 77 1.13 17.45 13.73
C PRO A 77 0.52 16.43 14.69
N ILE A 78 1.03 16.34 15.91
CA ILE A 78 0.46 15.45 16.92
C ILE A 78 -0.95 15.94 17.31
N GLY A 79 -1.97 15.09 17.15
CA GLY A 79 -3.35 15.41 17.51
C GLY A 79 -4.36 14.43 16.90
N GLY A 80 -5.62 14.54 17.35
CA GLY A 80 -6.71 13.67 16.90
C GLY A 80 -7.12 13.86 15.43
N SER A 81 -6.97 15.07 14.88
CA SER A 81 -7.20 15.32 13.44
C SER A 81 -6.24 14.49 12.57
N SER A 82 -4.97 14.40 12.97
CA SER A 82 -3.96 13.59 12.28
C SER A 82 -4.24 12.09 12.37
N VAL A 83 -4.79 11.62 13.50
CA VAL A 83 -5.21 10.21 13.65
C VAL A 83 -6.27 9.85 12.60
N LYS A 84 -7.24 10.73 12.33
CA LYS A 84 -8.25 10.50 11.28
C LYS A 84 -7.61 10.39 9.89
N VAL A 85 -6.63 11.24 9.58
CA VAL A 85 -5.90 11.20 8.31
C VAL A 85 -5.13 9.88 8.16
N ILE A 86 -4.47 9.41 9.23
CA ILE A 86 -3.76 8.13 9.23
C ILE A 86 -4.71 6.94 9.02
N HIS A 87 -5.88 6.94 9.68
CA HIS A 87 -6.91 5.91 9.45
C HIS A 87 -7.47 5.91 8.03
N ASN A 88 -7.67 7.09 7.44
CA ASN A 88 -8.09 7.18 6.04
C ASN A 88 -7.03 6.61 5.09
N ALA A 89 -5.75 6.89 5.35
CA ALA A 89 -4.65 6.31 4.58
C ALA A 89 -4.56 4.78 4.74
N TRP A 90 -4.91 4.24 5.92
CA TRP A 90 -5.03 2.80 6.15
C TRP A 90 -6.11 2.16 5.28
N LYS A 91 -7.32 2.74 5.27
CA LYS A 91 -8.41 2.26 4.42
C LYS A 91 -8.04 2.30 2.93
N GLU A 92 -7.38 3.37 2.50
CA GLU A 92 -6.93 3.49 1.11
C GLU A 92 -5.86 2.46 0.76
N MET A 93 -4.95 2.13 1.68
CA MET A 93 -3.99 1.03 1.50
C MET A 93 -4.71 -0.32 1.34
N GLU A 94 -5.74 -0.60 2.16
CA GLU A 94 -6.54 -1.83 2.06
C GLU A 94 -7.27 -1.92 0.71
N ASN A 95 -7.88 -0.82 0.26
CA ASN A 95 -8.55 -0.73 -1.04
C ASN A 95 -7.59 -1.00 -2.20
N ARG A 96 -6.35 -0.52 -2.10
CA ARG A 96 -5.30 -0.69 -3.12
C ARG A 96 -4.45 -1.96 -2.94
N SER A 97 -4.79 -2.84 -2.01
CA SER A 97 -3.94 -3.99 -1.64
C SER A 97 -3.66 -4.98 -2.78
N GLN A 98 -4.53 -5.05 -3.78
CA GLN A 98 -4.37 -5.88 -4.99
C GLN A 98 -3.46 -5.23 -6.05
N GLU A 99 -3.26 -3.92 -5.94
CA GLU A 99 -2.40 -3.10 -6.79
C GLU A 99 -0.97 -2.97 -6.22
N MET A 100 -0.77 -3.47 -4.99
CA MET A 100 0.50 -3.41 -4.28
C MET A 100 1.30 -4.72 -4.36
N LEU A 101 2.62 -4.60 -4.40
CA LEU A 101 3.49 -5.71 -4.06
C LEU A 101 3.43 -5.95 -2.55
N LEU A 102 3.73 -7.18 -2.11
CA LEU A 102 3.73 -7.54 -0.70
C LEU A 102 4.66 -6.64 0.13
N THR A 103 5.80 -6.28 -0.43
CA THR A 103 6.78 -5.38 0.20
C THR A 103 6.24 -3.98 0.43
N ASP A 104 5.44 -3.45 -0.51
CA ASP A 104 4.83 -2.13 -0.38
C ASP A 104 3.77 -2.11 0.71
N LEU A 105 2.95 -3.16 0.76
CA LEU A 105 1.90 -3.31 1.74
C LEU A 105 2.49 -3.42 3.16
N HIS A 106 3.55 -4.21 3.32
CA HIS A 106 4.30 -4.28 4.58
C HIS A 106 4.91 -2.94 4.97
N TYR A 107 5.53 -2.22 4.02
CA TYR A 107 6.11 -0.91 4.28
C TYR A 107 5.04 0.09 4.78
N MET A 108 3.90 0.18 4.08
CA MET A 108 2.81 1.10 4.45
C MET A 108 2.18 0.72 5.79
N ALA A 109 1.90 -0.57 6.03
CA ALA A 109 1.33 -1.03 7.30
C ALA A 109 2.24 -0.67 8.49
N ASN A 110 3.55 -0.91 8.36
CA ASN A 110 4.53 -0.57 9.39
C ASN A 110 4.63 0.94 9.62
N LEU A 111 4.61 1.75 8.55
CA LEU A 111 4.62 3.20 8.66
C LEU A 111 3.37 3.72 9.39
N LEU A 112 2.19 3.24 9.00
CA LEU A 112 0.93 3.69 9.58
C LEU A 112 0.80 3.28 11.05
N ASP A 113 1.17 2.05 11.42
CA ASP A 113 1.19 1.58 12.82
C ASP A 113 2.16 2.40 13.68
N SER A 114 3.36 2.67 13.17
CA SER A 114 4.35 3.55 13.80
C SER A 114 3.78 4.93 14.10
N LEU A 115 3.10 5.54 13.11
CA LEU A 115 2.50 6.86 13.28
C LEU A 115 1.34 6.81 14.28
N LEU A 116 0.40 5.87 14.15
CA LEU A 116 -0.70 5.73 15.11
C LEU A 116 -0.19 5.64 16.55
N LYS A 117 0.80 4.75 16.81
CA LYS A 117 1.45 4.64 18.13
C LYS A 117 2.02 5.96 18.61
N LYS A 118 2.71 6.73 17.74
CA LYS A 118 3.23 8.06 18.07
C LYS A 118 2.10 9.05 18.45
N HIS A 119 0.99 9.03 17.72
CA HIS A 119 -0.14 9.95 17.93
C HIS A 119 -0.99 9.58 19.15
N TYR A 120 -1.02 8.31 19.57
CA TYR A 120 -1.74 7.87 20.77
C TYR A 120 -0.93 8.00 22.07
N LYS A 121 0.42 8.00 22.01
CA LYS A 121 1.29 8.17 23.19
C LYS A 121 1.07 9.45 24.04
N PRO A 122 0.68 10.64 23.52
CA PRO A 122 0.52 11.84 24.33
C PRO A 122 -0.78 11.88 25.16
N ALA A 123 -1.72 10.97 24.94
CA ALA A 123 -2.97 10.95 25.70
C ALA A 123 -2.81 10.42 27.15
N ASN A 124 -1.67 9.80 27.48
CA ASN A 124 -1.46 9.15 28.79
C ASN A 124 -0.63 10.00 29.78
N THR A 125 -0.34 11.27 29.47
CA THR A 125 0.49 12.15 30.32
C THR A 125 -0.22 13.37 30.89
N ARG A 126 -1.52 13.56 30.63
CA ARG A 126 -2.38 14.37 31.51
C ARG A 126 -3.29 13.40 32.24
N GLY A 127 -2.81 12.87 33.36
CA GLY A 127 -3.57 11.98 34.22
C GLY A 127 -4.89 12.63 34.61
N ALA A 128 -5.95 12.29 33.90
CA ALA A 128 -7.28 12.30 34.48
C ALA A 128 -7.22 11.26 35.59
N LYS A 129 -6.99 11.73 36.82
CA LYS A 129 -7.11 10.90 38.02
C LYS A 129 -8.50 10.27 37.94
N PHE A 130 -8.57 8.95 37.83
CA PHE A 130 -9.85 8.25 37.85
C PHE A 130 -10.58 8.63 39.14
N THR A 131 -11.59 9.47 39.04
CA THR A 131 -12.52 9.76 40.14
C THR A 131 -13.58 8.69 40.10
N SER A 132 -13.47 7.72 41.01
CA SER A 132 -14.51 6.68 41.16
C SER A 132 -15.86 7.36 41.46
N PRO A 133 -16.94 6.99 40.76
CA PRO A 133 -18.28 7.50 41.06
C PRO A 133 -18.81 7.02 42.43
N PHE A 134 -18.11 6.08 43.07
CA PHE A 134 -18.46 5.52 44.37
C PHE A 134 -17.56 6.03 45.51
N VAL A 135 -16.60 6.92 45.22
CA VAL A 135 -15.72 7.52 46.22
C VAL A 135 -15.95 9.04 46.20
N PRO A 136 -16.59 9.63 47.23
CA PRO A 136 -16.79 11.07 47.28
C PRO A 136 -15.42 11.78 47.34
N PRO A 137 -15.30 12.99 46.73
CA PRO A 137 -14.08 13.78 46.82
C PRO A 137 -13.80 14.14 48.27
N ASN A 138 -12.53 14.02 48.69
CA ASN A 138 -12.11 14.27 50.05
C ASN A 138 -12.36 15.75 50.41
N THR A 139 -13.29 16.02 51.32
CA THR A 139 -13.75 17.38 51.69
C THR A 139 -12.91 18.07 52.76
N ASP A 140 -11.68 17.61 53.01
CA ASP A 140 -10.77 18.28 53.95
C ASP A 140 -10.15 19.55 53.33
N TYR A 141 -11.00 20.52 52.99
CA TYR A 141 -10.58 21.91 52.94
C TYR A 141 -10.51 22.42 54.37
N LYS A 142 -9.29 22.42 54.93
CA LYS A 142 -8.99 23.26 56.10
C LYS A 142 -9.40 24.69 55.76
N THR A 143 -10.41 25.18 56.47
CA THR A 143 -10.70 26.60 56.61
C THR A 143 -9.45 27.29 57.13
N GLN A 144 -8.70 27.95 56.24
CA GLN A 144 -7.75 28.97 56.67
C GLN A 144 -8.57 30.19 57.05
N ARG A 145 -8.58 30.47 58.36
CA ARG A 145 -8.91 31.78 58.94
C ARG A 145 -7.88 32.81 58.54
#